data_AF-A0A8T3RNN8-F1
#
_entry.id   AF-A0A8T3RNN8-F1
#
_cell.length_a   1.000
_cell.length_b   1.000
_cell.length_c   1.000
_cell.angle_alpha   90.00
_cell.angle_beta   90.00
_cell.angle_gamma   90.00
#
_symmetry.space_group_name_H-M   'P 1'
#
loop_
_entity.id
_entity.type
_entity.pdbx_description
1 polymer ?
#
loop_
_entity_poly.entity_id
_entity_poly.type
_entity_poly.pdbx_seq_one_letter_code
_entity_poly.pdbx_strand_id
1 'polypeptide(L)'
;MSINFTLIAQMVVFALLVWFTMRFVWPIILGAMEERNRKIADGLAAAEQGERDLVEAKDKAGDILSEARAKAIQIVEQANHRANEIVDAAKSTAVAEGERLVHAAHQEIEHETQAARDALRREVAGIALAGASRLLEREIDPRAHADLLDSLAAGIRPA
;
A
#
# COMPACT_ATOMS: atom_id res chain seq x y z
N MET A 1 63.05 3.27 95.11
CA MET A 1 63.58 4.34 94.23
C MET A 1 62.69 5.55 94.39
N SER A 2 63.25 6.72 94.70
CA SER A 2 62.52 7.98 94.81
C SER A 2 61.85 8.33 93.49
N ILE A 3 60.64 8.87 93.54
CA ILE A 3 60.04 9.54 92.38
C ILE A 3 60.95 10.72 92.05
N ASN A 4 61.71 10.58 90.98
CA ASN A 4 62.59 11.63 90.49
C ASN A 4 61.78 12.58 89.61
N PHE A 5 62.07 13.88 89.67
CA PHE A 5 61.43 14.92 88.86
C PHE A 5 61.39 14.58 87.36
N THR A 6 62.39 13.85 86.87
CA THR A 6 62.47 13.32 85.50
C THR A 6 61.32 12.39 85.13
N LEU A 7 60.83 11.57 86.07
CA LEU A 7 59.69 10.66 85.84
C LEU A 7 58.39 11.45 85.66
N ILE A 8 58.17 12.47 86.49
CA ILE A 8 56.98 13.34 86.39
C ILE A 8 57.02 14.14 85.09
N ALA A 9 58.18 14.72 84.75
CA ALA A 9 58.35 15.43 83.48
C ALA A 9 58.12 14.52 82.26
N GLN A 10 58.63 13.28 82.29
CA GLN A 10 58.41 12.30 81.22
C GLN A 10 56.94 11.92 81.08
N MET A 11 56.20 11.74 82.19
CA MET A 11 54.76 11.48 82.13
C MET A 11 53.97 12.64 81.51
N VAL A 12 54.32 13.89 81.85
CA VAL A 12 53.66 15.08 81.25
C VAL A 12 53.93 15.17 79.75
N VAL A 13 55.18 14.97 79.33
CA VAL A 13 55.56 14.95 77.90
C VAL A 13 54.85 13.82 77.16
N PHE A 14 54.79 12.61 77.75
CA PHE A 14 54.07 11.49 77.16
C PHE A 14 52.57 11.76 77.05
N ALA A 15 51.95 12.34 78.08
CA ALA A 15 50.54 12.71 78.06
C ALA A 15 50.22 13.76 76.98
N LEU A 16 51.09 14.78 76.81
CA LEU A 16 50.95 15.78 75.75
C LEU A 16 51.10 15.15 74.36
N LEU A 17 52.02 14.19 74.18
CA LEU A 17 52.19 13.47 72.92
C LEU A 17 50.97 12.60 72.61
N VAL A 18 50.45 11.86 73.59
CA VAL A 18 49.21 11.07 73.43
C VAL A 18 48.04 11.98 73.06
N TRP A 19 47.89 13.12 73.74
CA TRP A 19 46.85 14.10 73.41
C TRP A 19 47.00 14.65 71.98
N PHE A 20 48.22 15.00 71.56
CA PHE A 20 48.49 15.47 70.20
C PHE A 20 48.17 14.40 69.15
N THR A 21 48.63 13.16 69.36
CA THR A 21 48.36 12.05 68.43
C THR A 21 46.87 11.73 68.33
N MET A 22 46.13 11.72 69.44
CA MET A 22 44.67 11.56 69.44
C MET A 22 43.96 12.71 68.71
N ARG A 23 44.42 13.95 68.89
CA ARG A 23 43.74 15.14 68.34
C ARG A 23 44.04 15.38 66.86
N PHE A 24 45.21 14.98 66.38
CA PHE A 24 45.69 15.31 65.02
C PHE A 24 45.95 14.08 64.14
N VAL A 25 46.58 13.02 64.65
CA VAL A 25 46.98 11.86 63.83
C VAL A 25 45.81 10.89 63.64
N TRP A 26 45.11 10.57 64.72
CA TRP A 26 43.96 9.66 64.70
C TRP A 26 42.83 10.09 63.72
N PRO A 27 42.38 11.36 63.68
CA PRO A 27 41.35 11.78 62.74
C PRO A 27 41.80 11.71 61.27
N ILE A 28 43.08 11.94 60.96
CA ILE A 28 43.61 11.82 59.59
C ILE A 28 43.55 10.37 59.11
N ILE A 29 43.94 9.41 59.97
CA ILE A 29 43.92 7.98 59.63
C ILE A 29 42.48 7.48 59.44
N LEU A 30 41.58 7.81 60.37
CA LEU A 30 40.17 7.43 60.27
C LEU A 30 39.50 8.04 59.03
N GLY A 31 39.76 9.31 58.74
CA GLY A 31 39.23 9.98 57.54
C GLY A 31 39.68 9.28 56.26
N ALA A 32 40.97 8.89 56.16
CA ALA A 32 41.47 8.14 55.01
C ALA A 32 40.85 6.75 54.87
N MET A 33 40.58 6.05 56.00
CA MET A 33 39.89 4.76 55.96
C MET A 33 38.42 4.90 55.59
N GLU A 34 37.74 5.92 56.11
CA GLU A 34 36.33 6.18 55.81
C GLU A 34 36.12 6.61 54.36
N GLU A 35 37.02 7.42 53.80
CA GLU A 35 37.01 7.75 52.37
C GLU A 35 37.19 6.51 51.50
N ARG A 36 38.10 5.59 51.88
CA ARG A 36 38.29 4.33 51.15
C ARG A 36 37.04 3.46 51.23
N ASN A 37 36.46 3.31 52.41
CA ASN A 37 35.24 2.52 52.61
C ASN A 37 34.08 3.11 51.81
N ARG A 38 33.92 4.44 51.82
CA ARG A 38 32.92 5.14 51.02
C ARG A 38 33.10 4.92 49.53
N LYS A 39 34.32 5.06 49.00
CA LYS A 39 34.61 4.80 47.58
C LYS A 39 34.29 3.36 47.16
N ILE A 40 34.58 2.38 48.02
CA ILE A 40 34.26 0.97 47.77
C ILE A 40 32.74 0.76 47.78
N ALA A 41 32.04 1.32 48.77
CA ALA A 41 30.59 1.21 48.87
C ALA A 41 29.88 1.86 47.68
N ASP A 42 30.28 3.09 47.34
CA ASP A 42 29.74 3.83 46.19
C ASP A 42 30.04 3.10 44.87
N GLY A 43 31.25 2.54 44.73
CA GLY A 43 31.65 1.77 43.56
C GLY A 43 30.87 0.46 43.42
N LEU A 44 30.63 -0.26 44.52
CA LEU A 44 29.85 -1.49 44.51
C LEU A 44 28.37 -1.20 44.22
N ALA A 45 27.81 -0.16 44.81
CA ALA A 45 26.43 0.27 44.54
C ALA A 45 26.25 0.70 43.08
N ALA A 46 27.22 1.43 42.52
CA ALA A 46 27.20 1.83 41.11
C ALA A 46 27.33 0.61 40.17
N ALA A 47 28.16 -0.37 40.50
CA ALA A 47 28.29 -1.60 39.72
C ALA A 47 26.99 -2.42 39.73
N GLU A 48 26.37 -2.59 40.90
CA GLU A 48 25.11 -3.31 41.04
C GLU A 48 23.95 -2.59 40.31
N GLN A 49 23.92 -1.26 40.37
CA GLN A 49 22.97 -0.47 39.61
C GLN A 49 23.20 -0.61 38.11
N GLY A 50 24.45 -0.54 37.65
CA GLY A 50 24.80 -0.73 36.24
C GLY A 50 24.41 -2.12 35.72
N GLU A 51 24.57 -3.16 36.53
CA GLU A 51 24.15 -4.51 36.17
C GLU A 51 22.61 -4.62 36.07
N ARG A 52 21.88 -4.04 37.03
CA ARG A 52 20.42 -3.96 36.99
C ARG A 52 19.92 -3.23 35.75
N ASP A 53 20.46 -2.04 35.49
CA ASP A 53 20.07 -1.21 34.34
C ASP A 53 20.38 -1.93 33.02
N LEU A 54 21.48 -2.69 32.96
CA LEU A 54 21.86 -3.47 31.79
C LEU A 54 20.91 -4.66 31.54
N VAL A 55 20.46 -5.34 32.60
CA VAL A 55 19.44 -6.39 32.48
C VAL A 55 18.11 -5.79 32.01
N GLU A 56 17.66 -4.71 32.64
CA GLU A 56 16.42 -4.03 32.25
C GLU A 56 16.46 -3.52 30.81
N ALA A 57 17.59 -2.95 30.38
CA ALA A 57 17.78 -2.49 29.00
C ALA A 57 17.75 -3.66 28.00
N LYS A 58 18.34 -4.81 28.35
CA LYS A 58 18.29 -6.02 27.51
C LYS A 58 16.88 -6.57 27.38
N ASP A 59 16.13 -6.63 28.49
CA ASP A 59 14.75 -7.10 28.49
C ASP A 59 13.86 -6.19 27.63
N LYS A 60 13.96 -4.86 27.83
CA LYS A 60 13.25 -3.88 27.00
C LYS A 60 13.63 -3.99 25.52
N ALA A 61 14.91 -4.21 25.21
CA ALA A 61 15.34 -4.41 23.82
C ALA A 61 14.74 -5.69 23.22
N GLY A 62 14.64 -6.76 24.01
CA GLY A 62 13.97 -8.00 23.63
C GLY A 62 12.48 -7.79 23.34
N ASP A 63 11.78 -7.05 24.20
CA ASP A 63 10.37 -6.72 24.03
C ASP A 63 10.12 -5.87 22.79
N ILE A 64 10.93 -4.82 22.58
CA ILE A 64 10.86 -3.97 21.38
C ILE A 64 11.09 -4.81 20.12
N LEU A 65 12.05 -5.74 20.14
CA LEU A 65 12.32 -6.61 18.99
C LEU A 65 11.16 -7.57 18.72
N SER A 66 10.55 -8.11 19.76
CA SER A 66 9.36 -8.97 19.66
C SER A 66 8.17 -8.20 19.07
N GLU A 67 7.90 -7.01 19.60
CA GLU A 67 6.83 -6.13 19.11
C GLU A 67 7.07 -5.70 17.66
N ALA A 68 8.31 -5.35 17.30
CA ALA A 68 8.67 -5.00 15.93
C ALA A 68 8.47 -6.17 14.96
N ARG A 69 8.82 -7.40 15.37
CA ARG A 69 8.55 -8.62 14.58
C ARG A 69 7.06 -8.87 14.41
N ALA A 70 6.27 -8.73 15.48
CA ALA A 70 4.82 -8.89 15.41
C ALA A 70 4.19 -7.87 14.46
N LYS A 71 4.57 -6.59 14.55
CA LYS A 71 4.13 -5.54 13.63
C LYS A 71 4.55 -5.82 12.18
N ALA A 72 5.78 -6.31 11.95
CA ALA A 72 6.23 -6.65 10.61
C ALA A 72 5.39 -7.77 9.99
N ILE A 73 5.05 -8.82 10.75
CA ILE A 73 4.17 -9.90 10.30
C ILE A 73 2.78 -9.35 9.96
N GLN A 74 2.21 -8.52 10.83
CA GLN A 74 0.90 -7.90 10.59
C GLN A 74 0.89 -7.02 9.34
N ILE A 75 1.96 -6.25 9.09
CA ILE A 75 2.08 -5.41 7.88
C ILE A 75 2.12 -6.29 6.63
N VAL A 76 2.89 -7.37 6.65
CA VAL A 76 2.99 -8.30 5.51
C VAL A 76 1.66 -9.00 5.25
N GLU A 77 0.97 -9.44 6.30
CA GLU A 77 -0.37 -10.05 6.19
C GLU A 77 -1.38 -9.06 5.61
N GLN A 78 -1.41 -7.83 6.12
CA GLN A 78 -2.28 -6.77 5.59
C GLN A 78 -1.95 -6.42 4.14
N ALA A 79 -0.66 -6.40 3.78
CA ALA A 79 -0.24 -6.16 2.40
C ALA A 79 -0.70 -7.28 1.46
N ASN A 80 -0.57 -8.54 1.87
CA ASN A 80 -1.07 -9.69 1.10
C ASN A 80 -2.59 -9.67 0.96
N HIS A 81 -3.32 -9.33 2.02
CA HIS A 81 -4.78 -9.19 1.97
C HIS A 81 -5.19 -8.12 0.96
N ARG A 82 -4.60 -6.92 1.05
CA ARG A 82 -4.87 -5.82 0.11
C ARG A 82 -4.49 -6.17 -1.32
N ALA A 83 -3.39 -6.89 -1.52
CA ALA A 83 -2.99 -7.34 -2.85
C ALA A 83 -4.04 -8.28 -3.46
N ASN A 84 -4.58 -9.22 -2.68
CA ASN A 84 -5.64 -10.10 -3.14
C ASN A 84 -6.93 -9.32 -3.44
N GLU A 85 -7.33 -8.39 -2.57
CA GLU A 85 -8.49 -7.51 -2.82
C GLU A 85 -8.35 -6.71 -4.12
N ILE A 86 -7.16 -6.16 -4.39
CA ILE A 86 -6.88 -5.44 -5.63
C ILE A 86 -6.99 -6.37 -6.83
N VAL A 87 -6.43 -7.57 -6.76
CA VAL A 87 -6.49 -8.56 -7.85
C VAL A 87 -7.94 -8.97 -8.11
N ASP A 88 -8.73 -9.20 -7.08
CA ASP A 88 -10.13 -9.62 -7.23
C ASP A 88 -11.01 -8.47 -7.76
N ALA A 89 -10.79 -7.24 -7.27
CA ALA A 89 -11.46 -6.05 -7.81
C ALA A 89 -11.08 -5.79 -9.28
N ALA A 90 -9.80 -5.98 -9.64
CA ALA A 90 -9.33 -5.85 -11.02
C ALA A 90 -9.95 -6.91 -11.93
N LYS A 91 -10.04 -8.17 -11.47
CA LYS A 91 -10.72 -9.25 -12.20
C LYS A 91 -12.21 -8.94 -12.40
N SER A 92 -12.90 -8.50 -11.35
CA SER A 92 -14.32 -8.15 -11.43
C SER A 92 -14.55 -7.02 -12.44
N THR A 93 -13.72 -5.98 -12.39
CA THR A 93 -13.78 -4.87 -13.35
C THR A 93 -13.49 -5.34 -14.78
N ALA A 94 -12.49 -6.20 -14.96
CA ALA A 94 -12.14 -6.74 -16.27
C ALA A 94 -13.27 -7.59 -16.87
N VAL A 95 -13.95 -8.40 -16.07
CA VAL A 95 -15.12 -9.18 -16.52
C VAL A 95 -16.25 -8.24 -16.93
N ALA A 96 -16.58 -7.26 -16.09
CA ALA A 96 -17.64 -6.30 -16.39
C ALA A 96 -17.37 -5.48 -17.68
N GLU A 97 -16.15 -4.99 -17.87
CA GLU A 97 -15.76 -4.31 -19.11
C GLU A 97 -15.74 -5.26 -20.31
N GLY A 98 -15.35 -6.52 -20.12
CA GLY A 98 -15.42 -7.55 -21.15
C GLY A 98 -16.85 -7.81 -21.61
N GLU A 99 -17.79 -7.97 -20.68
CA GLU A 99 -19.21 -8.11 -20.99
C GLU A 99 -19.77 -6.87 -21.71
N ARG A 100 -19.39 -5.67 -21.26
CA ARG A 100 -19.78 -4.42 -21.90
C ARG A 100 -19.28 -4.33 -23.34
N LEU A 101 -18.03 -4.72 -23.59
CA LEU A 101 -17.44 -4.72 -24.92
C LEU A 101 -18.14 -5.74 -25.84
N VAL A 102 -18.41 -6.94 -25.35
CA VAL A 102 -19.12 -7.99 -26.10
C VAL A 102 -20.53 -7.52 -26.44
N HIS A 103 -21.25 -6.92 -25.49
CA HIS A 103 -22.58 -6.37 -25.74
C HIS A 103 -22.56 -5.26 -26.80
N ALA A 104 -21.61 -4.32 -26.69
CA ALA A 104 -21.44 -3.26 -27.69
C ALA A 104 -21.13 -3.84 -29.09
N ALA A 105 -20.28 -4.87 -29.16
CA ALA A 105 -19.96 -5.54 -30.42
C ALA A 105 -21.19 -6.23 -31.04
N HIS A 106 -22.06 -6.86 -30.23
CA HIS A 106 -23.30 -7.44 -30.74
C HIS A 106 -24.25 -6.38 -31.29
N GLN A 107 -24.39 -5.24 -30.60
CA GLN A 107 -25.20 -4.12 -31.07
C GLN A 107 -24.67 -3.54 -32.40
N GLU A 108 -23.35 -3.42 -32.54
CA GLU A 108 -22.73 -2.97 -33.79
C GLU A 108 -22.98 -3.97 -34.93
N ILE A 109 -22.83 -5.27 -34.67
CA ILE A 109 -23.10 -6.33 -35.66
C ILE A 109 -24.56 -6.32 -36.10
N GLU A 110 -25.51 -6.13 -35.17
CA GLU A 110 -26.94 -6.02 -35.51
C GLU A 110 -27.20 -4.80 -36.39
N HIS A 111 -26.59 -3.65 -36.07
CA HIS A 111 -26.71 -2.43 -36.85
C HIS A 111 -26.11 -2.58 -38.26
N GLU A 112 -24.90 -3.14 -38.38
CA GLU A 112 -24.26 -3.44 -39.67
C GLU A 112 -25.08 -4.44 -40.49
N THR A 113 -25.62 -5.48 -39.86
CA THR A 113 -26.48 -6.47 -40.52
C THR A 113 -27.74 -5.83 -41.08
N GLN A 114 -28.36 -4.92 -40.31
CA GLN A 114 -29.55 -4.19 -40.77
C GLN A 114 -29.20 -3.25 -41.94
N ALA A 115 -28.09 -2.52 -41.85
CA ALA A 115 -27.60 -1.67 -42.93
C ALA A 115 -27.31 -2.48 -44.22
N ALA A 116 -26.67 -3.66 -44.08
CA ALA A 116 -26.40 -4.56 -45.20
C ALA A 116 -27.68 -5.11 -45.83
N ARG A 117 -28.68 -5.48 -45.01
CA ARG A 117 -30.00 -5.91 -45.50
C ARG A 117 -30.72 -4.80 -46.28
N ASP A 118 -30.67 -3.58 -45.78
CA ASP A 118 -31.30 -2.44 -46.45
C ASP A 118 -30.57 -2.05 -47.75
N ALA A 119 -29.24 -2.15 -47.78
CA ALA A 119 -28.46 -2.02 -49.01
C ALA A 119 -28.85 -3.09 -50.05
N LEU A 120 -28.93 -4.36 -49.63
CA LEU A 120 -29.31 -5.48 -50.50
C LEU A 120 -30.74 -5.31 -51.04
N ARG A 121 -31.69 -4.82 -50.22
CA ARG A 121 -33.06 -4.51 -50.68
C ARG A 121 -33.08 -3.47 -51.79
N ARG A 122 -32.24 -2.43 -51.70
CA ARG A 122 -32.12 -1.40 -52.75
C ARG A 122 -31.55 -1.98 -54.04
N GLU A 123 -30.51 -2.80 -53.95
CA GLU A 123 -29.94 -3.49 -55.12
C GLU A 123 -30.95 -4.42 -55.80
N VAL A 124 -31.66 -5.25 -55.02
CA VAL A 124 -32.68 -6.16 -55.54
C VAL A 124 -33.84 -5.38 -56.17
N ALA A 125 -34.29 -4.28 -55.56
CA ALA A 125 -35.32 -3.42 -56.15
C ALA A 125 -34.86 -2.82 -57.49
N GLY A 126 -33.59 -2.40 -57.58
CA GLY A 126 -32.99 -1.92 -58.83
C GLY A 126 -32.95 -3.00 -59.92
N ILE A 127 -32.55 -4.24 -59.57
CA ILE A 127 -32.54 -5.38 -60.50
C ILE A 127 -33.96 -5.73 -60.95
N ALA A 128 -34.93 -5.75 -60.02
CA ALA A 128 -36.32 -6.05 -60.33
C ALA A 128 -36.94 -5.00 -61.26
N LEU A 129 -36.66 -3.71 -61.04
CA LEU A 129 -37.12 -2.63 -61.91
C LEU A 129 -36.48 -2.74 -63.31
N ALA A 130 -35.17 -2.99 -63.39
CA ALA A 130 -34.49 -3.20 -64.67
C ALA A 130 -35.04 -4.43 -65.43
N GLY A 131 -35.37 -5.50 -64.71
CA GLY A 131 -36.03 -6.68 -65.27
C GLY A 131 -37.44 -6.38 -65.79
N ALA A 132 -38.24 -5.64 -65.01
CA ALA A 132 -39.58 -5.22 -65.40
C ALA A 132 -39.55 -4.29 -66.62
N SER A 133 -38.62 -3.33 -66.69
CA SER A 133 -38.41 -2.47 -67.86
C SER A 133 -38.05 -3.26 -69.12
N ARG A 134 -37.15 -4.24 -69.02
CA ARG A 134 -36.80 -5.13 -70.14
C ARG A 134 -37.96 -6.03 -70.58
N LEU A 135 -38.78 -6.51 -69.65
CA LEU A 135 -39.97 -7.30 -69.99
C LEU A 135 -40.98 -6.45 -70.73
N LEU A 136 -41.24 -5.23 -70.24
CA LEU A 136 -42.13 -4.26 -70.88
C LEU A 136 -41.62 -3.88 -72.29
N GLU A 137 -40.31 -3.60 -72.46
CA GLU A 137 -39.70 -3.38 -73.78
C GLU A 137 -39.92 -4.55 -74.74
N ARG A 138 -39.93 -5.79 -74.24
CA ARG A 138 -40.18 -6.99 -75.05
C ARG A 138 -41.66 -7.21 -75.37
N GLU A 139 -42.57 -6.82 -74.47
CA GLU A 139 -44.02 -6.90 -74.66
C GLU A 139 -44.62 -5.72 -75.44
N ILE A 140 -43.87 -4.63 -75.63
CA ILE A 140 -44.21 -3.56 -76.56
C ILE A 140 -44.05 -4.10 -77.99
N ASP A 141 -45.14 -4.68 -78.51
CA ASP A 141 -45.27 -5.06 -79.93
C ASP A 141 -45.60 -3.79 -80.75
N PRO A 142 -44.73 -3.38 -81.70
CA PRO A 142 -45.01 -2.25 -82.59
C PRO A 142 -46.32 -2.40 -83.36
N ARG A 143 -46.81 -3.63 -83.56
CA ARG A 143 -48.08 -3.90 -84.27
C ARG A 143 -49.30 -3.67 -83.39
N ALA A 144 -49.26 -4.04 -82.11
CA ALA A 144 -50.39 -3.85 -81.19
C ALA A 144 -50.62 -2.36 -80.82
N HIS A 145 -49.56 -1.55 -80.84
CA HIS A 145 -49.65 -0.12 -80.57
C HIS A 145 -50.03 0.72 -81.81
N ALA A 146 -49.78 0.23 -83.03
CA ALA A 146 -50.25 0.89 -84.25
C ALA A 146 -51.79 0.91 -84.33
N ASP A 147 -52.44 -0.22 -84.01
CA ASP A 147 -53.91 -0.31 -84.01
C ASP A 147 -54.56 0.59 -82.93
N LEU A 148 -53.93 0.72 -81.76
CA LEU A 148 -54.41 1.61 -80.70
C LEU A 148 -54.21 3.10 -81.06
N LEU A 149 -53.09 3.45 -81.70
CA LEU A 149 -52.83 4.82 -82.16
C LEU A 149 -53.76 5.22 -83.32
N ASP A 150 -54.07 4.30 -84.24
CA ASP A 150 -55.05 4.54 -85.32
C ASP A 150 -56.47 4.67 -84.78
N SER A 151 -56.85 3.89 -83.75
CA SER A 151 -58.16 4.02 -83.09
C SER A 151 -58.33 5.35 -82.33
N LEU A 152 -57.24 5.88 -81.74
CA LEU A 152 -57.24 7.19 -81.10
C LEU A 152 -57.26 8.34 -82.12
N ALA A 153 -56.48 8.23 -83.20
CA ALA A 153 -56.48 9.22 -84.28
C ALA A 153 -57.83 9.30 -85.01
N ALA A 154 -58.55 8.17 -85.13
CA ALA A 154 -59.92 8.13 -85.64
C ALA A 154 -60.93 8.83 -84.71
N GLY A 155 -60.67 8.87 -83.39
CA GLY A 155 -61.53 9.54 -82.41
C GLY A 155 -61.36 11.06 -82.30
N ILE A 156 -60.28 11.64 -82.83
CA ILE A 156 -59.98 13.09 -82.77
C ILE A 156 -60.24 13.77 -84.13
N ARG A 157 -61.03 13.18 -85.03
CA ARG A 157 -61.54 13.86 -86.24
C ARG A 157 -62.97 14.39 -85.99
N PRO A 158 -63.14 15.65 -85.56
CA PRO A 158 -64.41 16.34 -85.74
C PRO A 158 -64.53 16.81 -87.19
N ALA A 159 -65.74 16.71 -87.73
CA ALA A 159 -66.18 17.23 -89.02
C ALA A 159 -66.08 18.76 -89.11
#